data_AF-A0A915ED57-F1
#
_entry.id   AF-A0A915ED57-F1
#
_cell.length_a   1.000
_cell.length_b   1.000
_cell.length_c   1.000
_cell.angle_alpha   90.00
_cell.angle_beta   90.00
_cell.angle_gamma   90.00
#
_symmetry.space_group_name_H-M   'P 1'
#
loop_
_entity.id
_entity.type
_entity.pdbx_description
1 polymer ?
#
loop_
_entity_poly.entity_id
_entity_poly.type
_entity_poly.pdbx_seq_one_letter_code
_entity_poly.pdbx_strand_id
1 'polypeptide(L)'
;MSSIGSALCRRPSLLLYKKVSALSFCNYSTSDYSVNLKEVLAKKIPEHNKKVAEFRAKHNDTVIQKVTIDMVYGGMRSMKGMVTETSVLDAEEGIRFRGYTIPECQEKLPTAQKGGEPLPEAIYQKQVSAISKEWAARADLPDHVVTLLDNFPSVLHPMSQFVAAIAALQSESKFAQAYSKGVHKSTYWEYTYEDSMNLLAKLPTVAAMIYRNLYREAHQLE
;
A
#
# COMPACT_ATOMS: atom_id res chain seq x y z
N MET A 1 22.16 49.96 -58.34
CA MET A 1 21.62 50.38 -57.04
C MET A 1 20.63 49.31 -56.61
N SER A 2 21.07 48.38 -55.76
CA SER A 2 20.57 48.16 -54.38
C SER A 2 19.11 47.66 -54.35
N SER A 3 18.72 46.57 -53.69
CA SER A 3 19.22 45.97 -52.45
C SER A 3 18.66 44.55 -52.27
N ILE A 4 19.43 43.76 -51.54
CA ILE A 4 19.10 42.53 -50.82
C ILE A 4 17.90 42.75 -49.87
N GLY A 5 17.08 41.72 -49.61
CA GLY A 5 16.07 41.77 -48.54
C GLY A 5 15.23 40.50 -48.37
N SER A 6 15.74 39.55 -47.60
CA SER A 6 15.05 38.35 -47.08
C SER A 6 13.81 38.68 -46.23
N ALA A 7 12.64 38.16 -46.59
CA ALA A 7 11.43 38.24 -45.76
C ALA A 7 11.30 37.02 -44.83
N LEU A 8 11.90 37.12 -43.65
CA LEU A 8 11.64 36.27 -42.49
C LEU A 8 10.24 36.56 -41.95
N CYS A 9 9.29 35.64 -42.11
CA CYS A 9 8.00 35.70 -41.44
C CYS A 9 8.17 35.28 -39.98
N ARG A 10 8.39 36.26 -39.08
CA ARG A 10 8.39 36.08 -37.62
C ARG A 10 6.95 35.99 -37.12
N ARG A 11 6.64 34.93 -36.38
CA ARG A 11 5.42 34.80 -35.55
C ARG A 11 5.40 35.92 -34.49
N PRO A 12 4.28 36.63 -34.27
CA PRO A 12 4.17 37.55 -33.14
C PRO A 12 3.90 36.78 -31.85
N SER A 13 4.79 36.95 -30.87
CA SER A 13 4.56 36.65 -29.46
C SER A 13 3.58 37.67 -28.88
N LEU A 14 2.40 37.23 -28.45
CA LEU A 14 1.50 38.04 -27.61
C LEU A 14 1.45 37.45 -26.20
N LEU A 15 2.34 37.98 -25.36
CA LEU A 15 2.24 37.94 -23.90
C LEU A 15 1.01 38.77 -23.50
N LEU A 16 -0.06 38.10 -23.02
CA LEU A 16 -1.14 38.75 -22.30
C LEU A 16 -1.11 38.29 -20.84
N TYR A 17 -0.45 39.09 -20.01
CA TYR A 17 -0.40 38.96 -18.56
C TYR A 17 -1.80 39.28 -17.99
N LYS A 18 -2.60 38.25 -17.67
CA LYS A 18 -3.83 38.42 -16.87
C LYS A 18 -3.47 38.40 -15.39
N LYS A 19 -3.74 39.53 -14.71
CA LYS A 19 -3.71 39.67 -13.25
C LYS A 19 -4.61 38.61 -12.60
N VAL A 20 -4.03 37.73 -11.80
CA VAL A 20 -4.77 36.82 -10.91
C VAL A 20 -5.07 37.58 -9.61
N SER A 21 -6.36 37.74 -9.33
CA SER A 21 -6.89 38.30 -8.09
C SER A 21 -6.48 37.43 -6.90
N ALA A 22 -6.09 38.06 -5.80
CA ALA A 22 -5.66 37.39 -4.58
C ALA A 22 -6.76 36.45 -4.05
N LEU A 23 -6.51 35.14 -4.12
CA LEU A 23 -7.30 34.13 -3.44
C LEU A 23 -6.87 34.08 -1.97
N SER A 24 -7.83 34.32 -1.08
CA SER A 24 -7.69 34.15 0.37
C SER A 24 -7.09 32.79 0.70
N PHE A 25 -5.94 32.79 1.37
CA PHE A 25 -5.42 31.60 2.03
C PHE A 25 -6.35 31.22 3.17
N CYS A 26 -7.15 30.18 2.96
CA CYS A 26 -7.85 29.51 4.04
C CYS A 26 -6.80 28.71 4.82
N ASN A 27 -6.35 29.24 5.96
CA ASN A 27 -5.51 28.51 6.89
C ASN A 27 -6.31 27.32 7.44
N TYR A 28 -6.10 26.14 6.86
CA TYR A 28 -6.49 24.90 7.51
C TYR A 28 -5.70 24.80 8.80
N SER A 29 -6.40 24.84 9.93
CA SER A 29 -5.88 24.42 11.22
C SER A 29 -5.44 22.97 11.11
N THR A 30 -4.16 22.74 10.83
CA THR A 30 -3.58 21.40 10.88
C THR A 30 -3.37 21.06 12.34
N SER A 31 -4.36 20.39 12.92
CA SER A 31 -4.14 19.56 14.10
C SER A 31 -2.93 18.66 13.84
N ASP A 32 -2.06 18.59 14.84
CA ASP A 32 -0.76 17.93 15.00
C ASP A 32 -0.61 16.49 14.45
N TYR A 33 -0.86 16.28 13.15
CA TYR A 33 -0.64 15.02 12.45
C TYR A 33 0.44 15.24 11.40
N SER A 34 1.58 14.56 11.57
CA SER A 34 2.59 14.50 10.51
C SER A 34 1.97 13.86 9.27
N VAL A 35 2.32 14.33 8.08
CA VAL A 35 1.81 13.78 6.80
C VAL A 35 2.42 12.39 6.52
N ASN A 36 3.51 12.06 7.20
CA ASN A 36 4.29 10.85 7.00
C ASN A 36 3.79 9.69 7.88
N LEU A 37 3.26 8.65 7.24
CA LEU A 37 2.73 7.46 7.91
C LEU A 37 3.81 6.70 8.71
N LYS A 38 5.06 6.70 8.24
CA LYS A 38 6.18 6.05 8.93
C LYS A 38 6.45 6.69 10.29
N GLU A 39 6.38 8.01 10.39
CA GLU A 39 6.57 8.74 11.64
C GLU A 39 5.43 8.48 12.63
N VAL A 40 4.18 8.45 12.14
CA VAL A 40 3.02 8.10 12.98
C VAL A 40 3.19 6.68 13.53
N LEU A 41 3.65 5.75 12.70
CA LEU A 41 3.92 4.38 13.12
C LEU A 41 5.07 4.33 14.16
N ALA A 42 6.14 5.09 13.93
CA ALA A 42 7.29 5.18 14.84
C ALA A 42 6.87 5.64 16.26
N LYS A 43 5.91 6.56 16.35
CA LYS A 43 5.35 7.03 17.63
C LYS A 43 4.51 5.96 18.33
N LYS A 44 3.71 5.19 17.58
CA LYS A 44 2.79 4.18 18.14
C LYS A 44 3.46 2.87 18.55
N ILE A 45 4.57 2.49 17.91
CA ILE A 45 5.25 1.21 18.19
C ILE A 45 5.72 1.11 19.66
N PRO A 46 6.42 2.10 20.24
CA PRO A 46 6.86 2.02 21.64
C PRO A 46 5.70 1.91 22.63
N GLU A 47 4.60 2.63 22.40
CA GLU A 47 3.40 2.57 23.24
C GLU A 47 2.77 1.17 23.21
N HIS A 48 2.65 0.59 22.02
CA HIS A 48 2.10 -0.75 21.86
C HIS A 48 3.03 -1.82 22.46
N ASN A 49 4.34 -1.69 22.29
CA ASN A 49 5.32 -2.60 22.90
C ASN A 49 5.22 -2.61 24.44
N LYS A 50 5.07 -1.43 25.05
CA LYS A 50 4.85 -1.31 26.50
C LYS A 50 3.55 -1.98 26.93
N LYS A 51 2.45 -1.72 26.21
CA LYS A 51 1.15 -2.35 26.48
C LYS A 51 1.23 -3.88 26.44
N VAL A 52 1.91 -4.44 25.43
CA VAL A 52 2.09 -5.90 25.30
C VAL A 52 2.99 -6.44 26.41
N ALA A 53 4.06 -5.74 26.77
CA ALA A 53 4.95 -6.13 27.86
C ALA A 53 4.21 -6.17 29.21
N GLU A 54 3.41 -5.14 29.51
CA GLU A 54 2.58 -5.07 30.72
C GLU A 54 1.50 -6.15 30.75
N PHE A 55 0.84 -6.41 29.61
CA PHE A 55 -0.17 -7.46 29.49
C PHE A 55 0.44 -8.84 29.76
N ARG A 56 1.60 -9.12 29.16
CA ARG A 56 2.33 -10.38 29.38
C ARG A 56 2.83 -10.52 30.81
N ALA A 57 3.27 -9.43 31.45
CA ALA A 57 3.70 -9.47 32.84
C ALA A 57 2.53 -9.81 33.80
N LYS A 58 1.30 -9.42 33.46
CA LYS A 58 0.10 -9.71 34.26
C LYS A 58 -0.52 -11.08 34.00
N HIS A 59 -0.39 -11.61 32.79
CA HIS A 59 -1.15 -12.78 32.33
C HIS A 59 -0.28 -13.89 31.72
N ASN A 60 1.03 -13.94 32.01
CA ASN A 60 1.97 -14.92 31.48
C ASN A 60 1.49 -16.38 31.64
N ASP A 61 0.94 -16.73 32.80
CA ASP A 61 0.55 -18.10 33.13
C ASP A 61 -0.96 -18.36 32.94
N THR A 62 -1.68 -17.41 32.33
CA THR A 62 -3.13 -17.54 32.13
C THR A 62 -3.42 -18.57 31.03
N VAL A 63 -4.12 -19.66 31.39
CA VAL A 63 -4.54 -20.69 30.43
C VAL A 63 -5.65 -20.14 29.53
N ILE A 64 -5.34 -19.97 28.24
CA ILE A 64 -6.28 -19.42 27.24
C ILE A 64 -7.28 -20.47 26.73
N GLN A 65 -6.82 -21.72 26.58
CA GLN A 65 -7.62 -22.83 26.04
C GLN A 65 -6.99 -24.18 26.40
N LYS A 66 -7.82 -25.21 26.58
CA LYS A 66 -7.36 -26.62 26.65
C LYS A 66 -7.23 -27.19 25.24
N VAL A 67 -6.12 -27.84 24.95
CA VAL A 67 -5.85 -28.48 23.65
C VAL A 67 -6.24 -29.95 23.72
N THR A 68 -7.01 -30.44 22.75
CA THR A 68 -7.40 -31.86 22.61
C THR A 68 -6.71 -32.50 21.41
N ILE A 69 -6.67 -33.84 21.37
CA ILE A 69 -6.08 -34.61 20.26
C ILE A 69 -6.78 -34.28 18.92
N ASP A 70 -8.11 -34.12 18.96
CA ASP A 70 -8.90 -33.78 17.77
C ASP A 70 -8.53 -32.41 17.19
N MET A 71 -8.25 -31.40 18.03
CA MET A 71 -7.78 -30.09 17.56
C MET A 71 -6.42 -30.18 16.84
N VAL A 72 -5.56 -31.11 17.26
CA VAL A 72 -4.24 -31.31 16.63
C VAL A 72 -4.39 -32.00 15.28
N TYR A 73 -5.10 -33.13 15.21
CA TYR A 73 -5.31 -33.85 13.95
C TYR A 73 -6.24 -33.10 12.97
N GLY A 74 -7.14 -32.27 13.48
CA GLY A 74 -8.04 -31.41 12.71
C GLY A 74 -7.39 -30.12 12.20
N GLY A 75 -6.07 -29.99 12.26
CA GLY A 75 -5.34 -28.84 11.71
C GLY A 75 -5.57 -27.54 12.47
N MET A 76 -5.50 -27.58 13.80
CA MET A 76 -5.68 -26.42 14.69
C MET A 76 -7.09 -25.81 14.68
N ARG A 77 -8.09 -26.56 14.23
CA ARG A 77 -9.48 -26.08 14.21
C ARG A 77 -9.91 -25.63 15.61
N SER A 78 -10.44 -24.41 15.69
CA SER A 78 -10.90 -23.78 16.94
C SER A 78 -9.81 -23.58 18.01
N MET A 79 -8.53 -23.73 17.67
CA MET A 79 -7.41 -23.49 18.58
C MET A 79 -6.92 -22.04 18.46
N LYS A 80 -6.86 -21.33 19.60
CA LYS A 80 -6.27 -20.00 19.68
C LYS A 80 -4.75 -20.08 19.63
N GLY A 81 -4.16 -19.94 18.44
CA GLY A 81 -2.72 -20.15 18.20
C GLY A 81 -1.91 -18.92 17.80
N MET A 82 -2.54 -17.80 17.41
CA MET A 82 -1.84 -16.62 16.93
C MET A 82 -2.50 -15.32 17.37
N VAL A 83 -1.71 -14.25 17.45
CA VAL A 83 -2.17 -12.90 17.78
C VAL A 83 -2.27 -12.09 16.48
N THR A 84 -3.46 -11.57 16.19
CA THR A 84 -3.74 -10.72 15.02
C THR A 84 -4.37 -9.41 15.46
N GLU A 85 -3.64 -8.31 15.35
CA GLU A 85 -4.03 -7.00 15.88
C GLU A 85 -4.90 -6.17 14.92
N THR A 86 -4.87 -6.49 13.62
CA THR A 86 -5.48 -5.66 12.56
C THR A 86 -7.00 -5.77 12.53
N SER A 87 -7.53 -6.97 12.70
CA SER A 87 -8.96 -7.25 12.62
C SER A 87 -9.37 -8.40 13.53
N VAL A 88 -10.64 -8.37 13.95
CA VAL A 88 -11.28 -9.38 14.79
C VAL A 88 -12.66 -9.68 14.22
N LEU A 89 -13.01 -10.96 14.12
CA LEU A 89 -14.33 -11.39 13.70
C LEU A 89 -15.28 -11.42 14.91
N ASP A 90 -16.27 -10.53 14.89
CA ASP A 90 -17.41 -10.54 15.81
C ASP A 90 -18.46 -11.54 15.31
N ALA A 91 -19.12 -12.23 16.24
CA ALA A 91 -20.14 -13.23 15.90
C ALA A 91 -21.46 -12.60 15.43
N GLU A 92 -21.78 -11.38 15.85
CA GLU A 92 -23.02 -10.68 15.51
C GLU A 92 -22.81 -9.68 14.37
N GLU A 93 -21.79 -8.83 14.52
CA GLU A 93 -21.54 -7.69 13.62
C GLU A 93 -20.56 -8.00 12.47
N GLY A 94 -20.01 -9.21 12.45
CA GLY A 94 -19.02 -9.63 11.46
C GLY A 94 -17.62 -9.05 11.69
N ILE A 95 -16.86 -8.83 10.61
CA ILE A 95 -15.46 -8.43 10.71
C ILE A 95 -15.31 -6.97 11.16
N ARG A 96 -14.46 -6.73 12.16
CA ARG A 96 -14.11 -5.39 12.64
C ARG A 96 -12.66 -5.05 12.27
N PHE A 97 -12.43 -3.88 11.68
CA PHE A 97 -11.10 -3.35 11.39
C PHE A 97 -10.70 -2.36 12.49
N ARG A 98 -9.72 -2.73 13.33
CA ARG A 98 -9.32 -1.94 14.51
C ARG A 98 -10.49 -1.47 15.40
N GLY A 99 -11.53 -2.31 15.50
CA GLY A 99 -12.73 -2.05 16.31
C GLY A 99 -13.92 -1.47 15.54
N TYR A 100 -13.72 -0.95 14.33
CA TYR A 100 -14.79 -0.40 13.50
C TYR A 100 -15.44 -1.48 12.63
N THR A 101 -16.77 -1.50 12.56
CA THR A 101 -17.51 -2.36 11.63
C THR A 101 -17.40 -1.86 10.20
N ILE A 102 -17.79 -2.68 9.20
CA ILE A 102 -17.78 -2.26 7.79
C ILE A 102 -18.64 -1.01 7.56
N PRO A 103 -19.89 -0.91 8.07
CA PRO A 103 -20.69 0.31 7.93
C PRO A 103 -20.03 1.54 8.55
N GLU A 104 -19.43 1.40 9.73
CA GLU A 104 -18.70 2.51 10.37
C GLU A 104 -17.47 2.95 9.57
N CYS A 105 -16.80 2.00 8.91
CA CYS A 105 -15.70 2.31 8.00
C CYS A 105 -16.22 3.11 6.80
N GLN A 106 -17.34 2.70 6.17
CA GLN A 106 -17.90 3.43 5.04
C GLN A 106 -18.31 4.87 5.39
N GLU A 107 -18.80 5.10 6.62
CA GLU A 107 -19.17 6.45 7.08
C GLU A 107 -17.94 7.33 7.39
N LYS A 108 -16.92 6.77 8.05
CA LYS A 108 -15.77 7.53 8.58
C LYS A 108 -14.62 7.69 7.59
N LEU A 109 -14.48 6.76 6.65
CA LEU A 109 -13.32 6.72 5.75
C LEU A 109 -13.48 7.71 4.60
N PRO A 110 -12.42 8.46 4.24
CA PRO A 110 -12.44 9.34 3.08
C PRO A 110 -12.78 8.60 1.78
N THR A 111 -13.66 9.22 0.99
CA THR A 111 -14.09 8.75 -0.32
C THR A 111 -13.45 9.59 -1.43
N ALA A 112 -13.23 9.02 -2.61
CA ALA A 112 -12.66 9.74 -3.75
C ALA A 112 -13.63 10.81 -4.30
N GLN A 113 -14.91 10.47 -4.34
CA GLN A 113 -16.01 11.33 -4.75
C GLN A 113 -17.05 11.36 -3.64
N LYS A 114 -17.72 12.50 -3.45
CA LYS A 114 -18.77 12.64 -2.43
C LYS A 114 -19.88 11.61 -2.69
N GLY A 115 -20.09 10.71 -1.73
CA GLY A 115 -21.10 9.63 -1.81
C GLY A 115 -20.64 8.36 -2.52
N GLY A 116 -19.34 8.22 -2.84
CA GLY A 116 -18.77 6.98 -3.40
C GLY A 116 -18.25 6.01 -2.33
N GLU A 117 -17.62 4.92 -2.80
CA GLU A 117 -16.97 3.93 -1.93
C GLU A 117 -15.69 4.50 -1.26
N PRO A 118 -15.34 4.00 -0.06
CA PRO A 118 -14.11 4.41 0.62
C PRO A 118 -12.88 3.98 -0.19
N LEU A 119 -11.88 4.86 -0.25
CA LEU A 119 -10.62 4.52 -0.92
C LEU A 119 -9.89 3.40 -0.15
N PRO A 120 -9.22 2.46 -0.82
CA PRO A 120 -8.38 1.47 -0.14
C PRO A 120 -7.29 2.11 0.74
N GLU A 121 -6.74 3.25 0.31
CA GLU A 121 -5.81 4.09 1.07
C GLU A 121 -6.45 4.70 2.31
N ALA A 122 -7.77 4.88 2.30
CA ALA A 122 -8.52 5.49 3.40
C ALA A 122 -8.47 4.67 4.69
N ILE A 123 -8.13 3.38 4.62
CA ILE A 123 -7.83 2.57 5.81
C ILE A 123 -6.72 3.23 6.66
N TYR A 124 -5.82 3.99 6.03
CA TYR A 124 -4.78 4.79 6.69
C TYR A 124 -5.22 6.23 7.02
N GLN A 125 -6.54 6.46 7.07
CA GLN A 125 -7.26 7.68 7.52
C GLN A 125 -6.82 8.99 6.84
N LYS A 126 -6.58 10.06 7.61
CA LYS A 126 -6.43 11.46 7.17
C LYS A 126 -5.25 11.73 6.22
N GLN A 127 -4.43 10.72 5.93
CA GLN A 127 -3.23 10.81 5.09
C GLN A 127 -3.43 10.26 3.65
N VAL A 128 -4.67 9.93 3.25
CA VAL A 128 -4.99 9.33 1.94
C VAL A 128 -4.23 9.96 0.77
N SER A 129 -4.30 11.28 0.63
CA SER A 129 -3.66 12.02 -0.49
C SER A 129 -2.15 11.82 -0.55
N ALA A 130 -1.48 11.76 0.60
CA ALA A 130 -0.04 11.56 0.65
C ALA A 130 0.32 10.12 0.28
N ILE A 131 -0.46 9.15 0.79
CA ILE A 131 -0.26 7.72 0.52
C ILE A 131 -0.51 7.39 -0.95
N SER A 132 -1.59 7.90 -1.54
CA SER A 132 -1.86 7.69 -2.97
C SER A 132 -0.73 8.23 -3.85
N LYS A 133 -0.15 9.39 -3.51
CA LYS A 133 1.03 9.94 -4.22
C LYS A 133 2.27 9.07 -4.02
N GLU A 134 2.48 8.57 -2.80
CA GLU A 134 3.61 7.72 -2.47
C GLU A 134 3.52 6.37 -3.21
N TRP A 135 2.35 5.75 -3.28
CA TRP A 135 2.14 4.53 -4.04
C TRP A 135 2.30 4.75 -5.53
N ALA A 136 1.76 5.84 -6.08
CA ALA A 136 1.98 6.17 -7.49
C ALA A 136 3.48 6.34 -7.82
N ALA A 137 4.26 6.94 -6.92
CA ALA A 137 5.70 7.12 -7.11
C ALA A 137 6.53 5.83 -6.97
N ARG A 138 5.99 4.78 -6.33
CA ARG A 138 6.67 3.51 -6.06
C ARG A 138 6.20 2.36 -6.97
N ALA A 139 5.28 2.63 -7.88
CA ALA A 139 4.61 1.63 -8.71
C ALA A 139 5.46 1.06 -9.84
N ASP A 140 6.64 1.65 -10.10
CA ASP A 140 7.55 1.21 -11.17
C ASP A 140 8.08 -0.22 -10.92
N LEU A 141 8.05 -1.03 -11.98
CA LEU A 141 8.55 -2.40 -11.97
C LEU A 141 9.95 -2.45 -12.60
N PRO A 142 10.86 -3.31 -12.08
CA PRO A 142 12.12 -3.59 -12.74
C PRO A 142 11.93 -4.26 -14.09
N ASP A 143 12.82 -3.97 -15.03
CA ASP A 143 12.80 -4.52 -16.39
C ASP A 143 12.82 -6.06 -16.41
N HIS A 144 13.52 -6.70 -15.47
CA HIS A 144 13.56 -8.16 -15.38
C HIS A 144 12.22 -8.77 -15.00
N VAL A 145 11.41 -8.08 -14.19
CA VAL A 145 10.06 -8.53 -13.82
C VAL A 145 9.07 -8.33 -14.96
N VAL A 146 9.20 -7.22 -15.69
CA VAL A 146 8.40 -6.95 -16.89
C VAL A 146 8.67 -8.04 -17.94
N THR A 147 9.95 -8.31 -18.21
CA THR A 147 10.38 -9.36 -19.14
C THR A 147 9.88 -10.74 -18.71
N LEU A 148 9.89 -11.04 -17.40
CA LEU A 148 9.36 -12.30 -16.88
C LEU A 148 7.85 -12.43 -17.15
N LEU A 149 7.08 -11.37 -16.91
CA LEU A 149 5.63 -11.33 -17.11
C LEU A 149 5.24 -11.48 -18.58
N ASP A 150 5.99 -10.87 -19.48
CA ASP A 150 5.71 -10.92 -20.92
C ASP A 150 6.06 -12.29 -21.54
N ASN A 151 6.96 -13.05 -20.90
CA ASN A 151 7.38 -14.37 -21.38
C ASN A 151 6.60 -15.54 -20.77
N PHE A 152 5.62 -15.31 -19.91
CA PHE A 152 4.81 -16.40 -19.38
C PHE A 152 3.94 -17.04 -20.48
N PRO A 153 3.84 -18.38 -20.52
CA PRO A 153 2.93 -19.04 -21.47
C PRO A 153 1.48 -18.76 -21.08
N SER A 154 0.60 -18.59 -22.07
CA SER A 154 -0.83 -18.32 -21.87
C SER A 154 -1.59 -19.42 -21.11
N VAL A 155 -1.05 -20.63 -21.09
CA VAL A 155 -1.59 -21.78 -20.33
C VAL A 155 -1.35 -21.65 -18.83
N LEU A 156 -0.37 -20.86 -18.40
CA LEU A 156 -0.02 -20.73 -16.98
C LEU A 156 -1.09 -19.91 -16.24
N HIS A 157 -1.63 -20.49 -15.17
CA HIS A 157 -2.67 -19.88 -14.37
C HIS A 157 -2.26 -18.49 -13.85
N PRO A 158 -3.15 -17.46 -13.88
CA PRO A 158 -2.82 -16.09 -13.51
C PRO A 158 -2.24 -15.95 -12.09
N MET A 159 -2.75 -16.72 -11.14
CA MET A 159 -2.19 -16.73 -9.77
C MET A 159 -0.75 -17.27 -9.71
N SER A 160 -0.39 -18.22 -10.57
CA SER A 160 0.98 -18.74 -10.64
C SER A 160 1.94 -17.69 -11.23
N GLN A 161 1.50 -16.97 -12.27
CA GLN A 161 2.23 -15.83 -12.81
C GLN A 161 2.44 -14.74 -11.75
N PHE A 162 1.37 -14.44 -10.99
CA PHE A 162 1.39 -13.42 -9.94
C PHE A 162 2.37 -13.76 -8.81
N VAL A 163 2.32 -15.00 -8.30
CA VAL A 163 3.25 -15.46 -7.25
C VAL A 163 4.70 -15.45 -7.74
N ALA A 164 4.95 -15.91 -8.98
CA ALA A 164 6.29 -15.89 -9.55
C ALA A 164 6.84 -14.47 -9.74
N ALA A 165 6.01 -13.52 -10.19
CA ALA A 165 6.40 -12.12 -10.32
C ALA A 165 6.69 -11.47 -8.96
N ILE A 166 5.87 -11.74 -7.93
CA ILE A 166 6.14 -11.26 -6.56
C ILE A 166 7.44 -11.84 -6.02
N ALA A 167 7.70 -13.13 -6.26
CA ALA A 167 8.98 -13.74 -5.89
C ALA A 167 10.16 -13.08 -6.61
N ALA A 168 10.02 -12.69 -7.88
CA ALA A 168 11.06 -11.98 -8.63
C ALA A 168 11.29 -10.54 -8.13
N LEU A 169 10.26 -9.88 -7.57
CA LEU A 169 10.38 -8.57 -6.94
C LEU A 169 11.20 -8.59 -5.64
N GLN A 170 11.45 -9.77 -5.06
CA GLN A 170 12.27 -9.92 -3.86
C GLN A 170 13.70 -9.38 -4.04
N SER A 171 14.21 -9.31 -5.28
CA SER A 171 15.54 -8.74 -5.58
C SER A 171 15.70 -7.29 -5.10
N GLU A 172 14.60 -6.53 -5.01
CA GLU A 172 14.60 -5.14 -4.57
C GLU A 172 14.30 -4.97 -3.07
N SER A 173 14.17 -6.06 -2.32
CA SER A 173 13.85 -6.02 -0.89
C SER A 173 14.93 -5.26 -0.11
N LYS A 174 14.54 -4.14 0.48
CA LYS A 174 15.39 -3.35 1.37
C LYS A 174 15.60 -4.09 2.69
N PHE A 175 14.62 -4.83 3.17
CA PHE A 175 14.74 -5.62 4.39
C PHE A 175 15.78 -6.73 4.23
N ALA A 176 15.76 -7.49 3.13
CA ALA A 176 16.74 -8.55 2.88
C ALA A 176 18.18 -8.01 2.85
N GLN A 177 18.38 -6.86 2.19
CA GLN A 177 19.68 -6.19 2.12
C GLN A 177 20.13 -5.66 3.50
N ALA A 178 19.22 -5.03 4.25
CA ALA A 178 19.50 -4.48 5.58
C ALA A 178 19.80 -5.60 6.60
N TYR A 179 19.03 -6.68 6.57
CA TYR A 179 19.24 -7.84 7.44
C TYR A 179 20.61 -8.47 7.21
N SER A 180 21.01 -8.63 5.95
CA SER A 180 22.34 -9.16 5.58
C SER A 180 23.49 -8.27 6.07
N LYS A 181 23.24 -6.97 6.26
CA LYS A 181 24.21 -6.00 6.83
C LYS A 181 24.23 -6.00 8.37
N GLY A 182 23.38 -6.78 9.03
CA GLY A 182 23.36 -6.91 10.49
C GLY A 182 22.68 -5.76 11.23
N VAL A 183 21.58 -5.21 10.69
CA VAL A 183 20.80 -4.16 11.38
C VAL A 183 20.19 -4.65 12.69
N HIS A 184 19.97 -3.73 13.64
CA HIS A 184 19.43 -4.06 14.95
C HIS A 184 17.96 -4.49 14.89
N LYS A 185 17.55 -5.45 15.72
CA LYS A 185 16.18 -5.99 15.76
C LYS A 185 15.09 -4.91 15.94
N SER A 186 15.40 -3.84 16.67
CA SER A 186 14.43 -2.75 16.91
C SER A 186 14.09 -1.94 15.66
N THR A 187 14.91 -1.99 14.60
CA THR A 187 14.71 -1.23 13.36
C THR A 187 14.16 -2.08 12.22
N TYR A 188 13.91 -3.38 12.44
CA TYR A 188 13.36 -4.29 11.42
C TYR A 188 12.07 -3.76 10.79
N TRP A 189 11.17 -3.22 11.62
CA TRP A 189 9.89 -2.69 11.17
C TRP A 189 10.05 -1.55 10.15
N GLU A 190 11.14 -0.78 10.21
CA GLU A 190 11.37 0.36 9.31
C GLU A 190 11.57 -0.10 7.87
N TYR A 191 12.32 -1.19 7.69
CA TYR A 191 12.58 -1.78 6.38
C TYR A 191 11.40 -2.66 5.92
N THR A 192 10.75 -3.37 6.84
CA THR A 192 9.51 -4.10 6.53
C THR A 192 8.41 -3.15 6.06
N TYR A 193 8.30 -1.96 6.65
CA TYR A 193 7.40 -0.90 6.21
C TYR A 193 7.71 -0.47 4.78
N GLU A 194 8.98 -0.20 4.46
CA GLU A 194 9.37 0.18 3.09
C GLU A 194 9.04 -0.90 2.07
N ASP A 195 9.36 -2.16 2.36
CA ASP A 195 9.11 -3.27 1.44
C ASP A 195 7.60 -3.52 1.29
N SER A 196 6.82 -3.36 2.36
CA SER A 196 5.36 -3.50 2.31
C SER A 196 4.72 -2.39 1.48
N MET A 197 5.19 -1.13 1.61
CA MET A 197 4.71 -0.01 0.81
C MET A 197 5.10 -0.14 -0.66
N ASN A 198 6.33 -0.57 -0.93
CA ASN A 198 6.79 -0.86 -2.29
C ASN A 198 5.98 -1.99 -2.92
N LEU A 199 5.72 -3.07 -2.17
CA LEU A 199 4.95 -4.19 -2.67
C LEU A 199 3.52 -3.75 -3.01
N LEU A 200 2.81 -3.12 -2.07
CA LEU A 200 1.44 -2.64 -2.28
C LEU A 200 1.31 -1.73 -3.51
N ALA A 201 2.30 -0.86 -3.74
CA ALA A 201 2.34 0.01 -4.91
C ALA A 201 2.51 -0.75 -6.24
N LYS A 202 3.27 -1.85 -6.24
CA LYS A 202 3.59 -2.64 -7.44
C LYS A 202 2.55 -3.71 -7.78
N LEU A 203 1.76 -4.18 -6.81
CA LEU A 203 0.75 -5.24 -7.02
C LEU A 203 -0.24 -4.92 -8.15
N PRO A 204 -0.83 -3.71 -8.26
CA PRO A 204 -1.78 -3.40 -9.32
C PRO A 204 -1.14 -3.44 -10.70
N THR A 205 0.11 -2.97 -10.84
CA THR A 205 0.85 -3.00 -12.11
C THR A 205 1.07 -4.43 -12.57
N VAL A 206 1.54 -5.31 -11.67
CA VAL A 206 1.74 -6.74 -11.97
C VAL A 206 0.42 -7.40 -12.37
N ALA A 207 -0.65 -7.19 -11.58
CA ALA A 207 -1.96 -7.77 -11.87
C ALA A 207 -2.54 -7.28 -13.21
N ALA A 208 -2.38 -5.99 -13.52
CA ALA A 208 -2.82 -5.41 -14.78
C ALA A 208 -2.08 -5.99 -15.99
N MET A 209 -0.75 -6.19 -15.87
CA MET A 209 0.04 -6.84 -16.93
C MET A 209 -0.40 -8.27 -17.18
N ILE A 210 -0.57 -9.09 -16.13
CA ILE A 210 -1.05 -10.47 -16.25
C ILE A 210 -2.43 -10.50 -16.94
N TYR A 211 -3.34 -9.63 -16.52
CA TYR A 211 -4.67 -9.55 -17.11
C TYR A 211 -4.62 -9.13 -18.59
N ARG A 212 -3.76 -8.18 -18.95
CA ARG A 212 -3.59 -7.72 -20.33
C ARG A 212 -3.03 -8.84 -21.23
N ASN A 213 -1.97 -9.50 -20.78
CA ASN A 213 -1.28 -10.56 -21.54
C ASN A 213 -2.20 -11.76 -21.77
N LEU A 214 -3.00 -12.16 -20.77
CA LEU A 214 -3.91 -13.31 -20.87
C LEU A 214 -5.21 -13.04 -21.64
N TYR A 215 -5.83 -11.89 -21.45
CA TYR A 215 -7.23 -11.68 -21.90
C TYR A 215 -7.40 -10.57 -22.93
N ARG A 216 -6.42 -9.67 -23.12
CA ARG A 216 -6.52 -8.54 -24.06
C ARG A 216 -5.65 -8.71 -25.29
N GLU A 217 -4.40 -9.15 -25.12
CA GLU A 217 -3.46 -9.35 -26.22
C GLU A 217 -3.68 -10.70 -26.92
N ALA A 218 -4.02 -11.76 -26.18
CA ALA A 218 -4.42 -13.05 -26.76
C ALA A 218 -5.61 -12.93 -27.72
N HIS A 219 -6.50 -11.95 -27.49
CA HIS A 219 -7.69 -11.72 -28.30
C HIS A 219 -7.44 -10.93 -29.60
N GLN A 220 -6.23 -10.38 -29.79
CA GLN A 220 -5.82 -9.65 -31.00
C GLN A 220 -5.14 -10.53 -32.05
N LEU A 221 -4.83 -11.79 -31.72
CA LEU A 221 -4.16 -12.75 -32.61
C LEU A 221 -5.12 -13.79 -33.22
N GLU A 222 -6.42 -13.68 -32.94
CA GLU A 222 -7.53 -14.38 -33.62
C GLU A 222 -8.27 -13.41 -34.56
#